data_AF-A0A7T8H0I9-F1
#
_entry.id   AF-A0A7T8H0I9-F1
#
_cell.length_a   1.000
_cell.length_b   1.000
_cell.length_c   1.000
_cell.angle_alpha   90.00
_cell.angle_beta   90.00
_cell.angle_gamma   90.00
#
_symmetry.space_group_name_H-M   'P 1'
#
loop_
_entity.id
_entity.type
_entity.pdbx_description
1 polymer ?
#
loop_
_entity_poly.entity_id
_entity_poly.type
_entity_poly.pdbx_seq_one_letter_code
_entity_poly.pdbx_strand_id
1 'polypeptide(L)' 'MSNVLPVFKGKGKPVCILPALSKVLEIIVKSDLEEHLAKTEALPNTQFGFRKGRSTTAALATAHAKWLEAEQRGKIVG' A
#
# COMPACT_ATOMS: atom_id res chain seq x y z
N MET A 1 9.23 -1.54 31.72
CA MET A 1 8.26 -2.23 30.84
C MET A 1 7.56 -1.17 30.01
N SER A 2 7.77 -1.16 28.70
CA SER A 2 7.10 -0.20 27.80
C SER A 2 5.64 -0.60 27.59
N ASN A 3 4.71 0.23 28.07
CA ASN A 3 3.28 0.02 27.85
C ASN A 3 2.96 0.15 26.36
N VAL A 4 2.53 -0.95 25.74
CA VAL A 4 2.06 -0.98 24.36
C VAL A 4 0.55 -0.70 24.38
N LEU A 5 0.14 0.52 24.05
CA LEU A 5 -1.28 0.87 23.96
C LEU A 5 -1.86 0.33 22.63
N PRO A 6 -2.97 -0.41 22.66
CA PRO A 6 -3.59 -0.91 21.44
C PRO A 6 -4.21 0.25 20.64
N VAL A 7 -3.81 0.37 19.37
CA VAL A 7 -4.31 1.41 18.44
C VAL A 7 -5.74 1.12 17.95
N PHE A 8 -6.23 -0.11 18.09
CA PHE A 8 -7.53 -0.53 17.56
C PHE A 8 -8.65 -0.55 18.61
N LYS A 9 -9.79 0.08 18.28
CA LYS A 9 -11.06 0.00 19.02
C LYS A 9 -11.77 -1.33 18.64
N GLY A 10 -11.25 -2.46 19.10
CA GLY A 10 -11.77 -3.81 18.79
C GLY A 10 -10.84 -4.95 19.24
N LYS A 11 -11.11 -6.20 18.80
CA LYS A 11 -10.20 -7.34 19.05
C LYS A 11 -8.88 -7.11 18.31
N GLY A 12 -7.75 -7.16 19.04
CA GLY A 12 -6.42 -7.00 18.48
C GLY A 12 -6.09 -8.10 17.47
N LYS A 13 -5.45 -7.74 16.35
CA LYS A 13 -4.89 -8.70 15.40
C LYS A 13 -3.51 -9.14 15.88
N PRO A 14 -3.17 -10.44 15.87
CA PRO A 14 -1.82 -10.88 16.22
C PRO A 14 -0.80 -10.31 15.23
N VAL A 15 0.34 -9.84 15.75
CA VAL A 15 1.46 -9.34 14.95
C VAL A 15 2.64 -10.29 15.14
N CYS A 16 3.26 -10.71 14.05
CA CYS A 16 4.48 -11.53 14.11
C CYS A 16 5.69 -10.64 14.36
N ILE A 17 6.32 -10.80 15.53
CA ILE A 17 7.58 -10.14 15.86
C ILE A 17 8.70 -11.14 15.53
N LEU A 18 9.39 -10.90 14.42
CA LEU A 18 10.50 -11.74 14.00
C LEU A 18 11.80 -11.34 14.69
N PRO A 19 12.74 -12.28 14.91
CA PRO A 19 14.09 -11.96 15.39
C PRO A 19 14.79 -10.95 14.47
N ALA A 20 15.72 -10.17 15.03
CA ALA A 20 16.40 -9.10 14.30
C ALA A 20 17.06 -9.57 13.00
N LEU A 21 17.69 -10.73 13.01
CA LEU A 21 18.31 -11.31 11.81
C LEU A 21 17.30 -11.59 10.70
N SER A 22 16.12 -12.11 11.04
CA SER A 22 15.05 -12.37 10.08
C SER A 22 14.53 -11.07 9.47
N LYS A 23 14.49 -9.96 10.22
CA LYS A 23 14.14 -8.64 9.69
C LYS A 23 15.15 -8.09 8.70
N VAL A 24 16.44 -8.38 8.88
CA VAL A 24 17.47 -8.03 7.89
C VAL A 24 17.24 -8.79 6.58
N LEU A 25 16.97 -10.10 6.66
CA LEU A 25 16.66 -10.90 5.48
C LEU A 25 15.41 -10.40 4.74
N GLU A 26 14.35 -10.03 5.47
CA GLU A 26 13.15 -9.44 4.88
C GLU A 26 13.45 -8.17 4.05
N ILE A 27 14.36 -7.31 4.52
CA ILE A 27 14.73 -6.08 3.81
C ILE A 27 15.40 -6.41 2.48
N ILE A 28 16.29 -7.40 2.46
CA ILE A 28 17.00 -7.83 1.25
C ILE A 28 16.00 -8.39 0.24
N VAL A 29 15.19 -9.38 0.65
CA VAL A 29 14.19 -10.01 -0.22
C VAL A 29 13.17 -8.99 -0.74
N LYS A 30 12.74 -8.05 0.11
CA LYS A 30 11.85 -6.97 -0.30
C LYS A 30 12.47 -6.10 -1.39
N SER A 31 13.74 -5.73 -1.25
CA SER A 31 14.45 -4.90 -2.24
C SER A 31 14.51 -5.59 -3.61
N ASP A 32 14.89 -6.87 -3.62
CA ASP A 32 14.99 -7.64 -4.86
C ASP A 32 13.63 -7.80 -5.55
N LEU A 33 12.57 -8.05 -4.78
CA LEU A 33 11.21 -8.14 -5.30
C LEU A 33 10.70 -6.81 -5.84
N GLU A 34 10.96 -5.70 -5.14
CA GLU A 34 10.58 -4.36 -5.61
C GLU A 34 11.25 -4.03 -6.94
N GLU A 35 12.54 -4.36 -7.09
CA GLU A 35 13.27 -4.15 -8.35
C GLU A 35 12.73 -5.04 -9.47
N HIS A 36 12.47 -6.32 -9.19
CA HIS A 36 11.91 -7.24 -10.18
C HIS A 36 10.52 -6.80 -10.66
N LEU A 37 9.64 -6.38 -9.74
CA LEU A 37 8.30 -5.90 -10.05
C LEU A 37 8.34 -4.57 -10.81
N ALA A 38 9.33 -3.72 -10.56
CA ALA A 38 9.54 -2.48 -11.31
C ALA A 38 9.98 -2.76 -12.75
N LYS A 39 10.87 -3.73 -12.98
CA LYS A 39 11.37 -4.11 -14.32
C LYS A 39 10.32 -4.79 -15.18
N THR A 40 9.48 -5.62 -14.56
CA THR A 40 8.45 -6.41 -15.28
C THR A 40 7.14 -5.67 -15.48
N GLU A 41 6.99 -4.46 -14.90
CA GLU A 41 5.74 -3.71 -14.84
C GLU A 41 4.54 -4.55 -14.35
N ALA A 42 4.79 -5.59 -13.55
CA ALA A 42 3.77 -6.56 -13.15
C ALA A 42 2.67 -5.97 -12.24
N LEU A 43 2.91 -4.78 -11.67
CA LEU A 43 1.94 -4.10 -10.81
C LEU A 43 1.15 -3.03 -11.56
N PRO A 44 -0.19 -3.05 -11.51
CA PRO A 44 -1.03 -2.03 -12.14
C PRO A 44 -0.67 -0.61 -11.70
N ASN A 45 -0.79 0.34 -12.62
CA ASN A 45 -0.59 1.77 -12.35
C ASN A 45 -1.62 2.36 -11.35
N THR A 46 -2.72 1.64 -11.11
CA THR A 46 -3.76 1.99 -10.14
C THR A 46 -3.48 1.43 -8.73
N GLN A 47 -2.40 0.68 -8.53
CA GLN A 47 -1.99 0.25 -7.20
C GLN A 47 -1.14 1.34 -6.55
N PHE A 48 -1.67 1.96 -5.49
CA PHE A 48 -1.00 3.06 -4.79
C PHE A 48 -0.39 2.65 -3.45
N GLY A 49 -0.97 1.64 -2.79
CA GLY A 49 -0.46 1.14 -1.52
C GLY A 49 0.88 0.44 -1.68
N PHE A 50 1.78 0.64 -0.71
CA PHE A 50 3.08 -0.04 -0.61
C PHE A 50 3.96 0.09 -1.86
N ARG A 51 3.79 1.17 -2.65
CA ARG A 51 4.66 1.48 -3.79
C ARG A 51 5.46 2.75 -3.51
N LYS A 52 6.73 2.74 -3.92
CA LYS A 52 7.58 3.92 -3.88
C LYS A 52 6.98 5.05 -4.74
N GLY A 53 6.95 6.27 -4.21
CA GLY A 53 6.42 7.44 -4.91
C GLY A 53 4.90 7.47 -5.10
N ARG A 54 4.16 6.55 -4.48
CA ARG A 54 2.68 6.56 -4.46
C ARG A 54 2.20 6.76 -3.04
N SER A 55 1.08 7.47 -2.89
CA SER A 55 0.48 7.81 -1.60
C SER A 55 -1.03 7.63 -1.66
N THR A 56 -1.66 7.64 -0.49
CA THR A 56 -3.13 7.65 -0.38
C THR A 56 -3.73 8.92 -1.00
N THR A 57 -3.00 10.05 -0.96
CA THR A 57 -3.43 11.29 -1.62
C THR A 57 -3.43 11.14 -3.15
N ALA A 58 -2.41 10.51 -3.72
CA ALA A 58 -2.36 10.20 -5.15
C ALA A 58 -3.48 9.24 -5.56
N ALA A 59 -3.80 8.27 -4.70
CA ALA A 59 -4.92 7.35 -4.92
C ALA A 59 -6.26 8.08 -4.98
N LEU A 60 -6.51 8.97 -4.01
CA LEU A 60 -7.73 9.77 -3.95
C LEU A 60 -7.86 10.72 -5.14
N ALA A 61 -6.77 11.42 -5.50
CA ALA A 61 -6.76 12.29 -6.67
C ALA A 61 -7.06 11.53 -7.96
N THR A 62 -6.49 10.33 -8.12
CA THR A 62 -6.76 9.47 -9.28
C THR A 62 -8.20 8.98 -9.31
N ALA A 63 -8.77 8.62 -8.15
CA ALA A 63 -10.18 8.22 -8.06
C ALA A 63 -11.11 9.39 -8.46
N HIS A 64 -10.85 10.59 -7.93
CA HIS A 64 -11.62 11.78 -8.25
C HIS A 64 -11.54 12.15 -9.73
N ALA A 65 -10.34 12.11 -10.33
CA ALA A 65 -10.18 12.35 -11.77
C ALA A 65 -10.99 11.36 -12.61
N LYS A 66 -10.97 10.07 -12.26
CA LYS A 66 -11.76 9.05 -12.95
C LYS A 66 -13.27 9.27 -12.83
N TRP A 67 -13.75 9.74 -11.69
CA TRP A 67 -15.16 10.07 -11.54
C TRP A 67 -15.57 11.27 -12.39
N LEU A 68 -14.77 12.34 -12.42
CA LEU A 68 -15.03 13.48 -13.30
C LEU A 68 -15.10 13.07 -14.78
N GLU A 69 -14.17 12.23 -15.24
CA GLU A 69 -14.19 11.71 -16.60
C GLU A 69 -15.42 10.84 -16.90
N ALA A 70 -15.89 10.07 -15.92
CA ALA A 70 -17.06 9.23 -16.08
C ALA A 70 -18.37 10.05 -16.07
N GLU A 71 -18.44 11.08 -15.24
CA GLU A 71 -19.56 12.04 -15.21
C GLU A 71 -19.68 12.78 -16.55
N GLN A 72 -18.57 13.26 -17.12
CA GLN A 72 -18.55 13.89 -18.45
C GLN A 72 -19.04 12.95 -19.56
N ARG A 73 -18.92 11.64 -19.36
CA ARG A 73 -19.43 10.60 -20.27
C ARG A 73 -20.88 10.17 -19.96
N GLY A 74 -21.56 10.88 -19.07
CA GLY A 74 -22.95 10.61 -18.68
C GLY A 74 -23.13 9.37 -17.80
N LYS A 75 -22.06 8.89 -17.14
CA LYS A 75 -22.14 7.73 -16.23
C LYS A 75 -22.37 8.19 -14.80
N ILE A 76 -23.12 7.40 -14.03
CA ILE A 76 -23.30 7.62 -12.59
C ILE A 76 -21.99 7.28 -11.87
N VAL A 77 -21.54 8.17 -10.98
CA VAL A 77 -20.31 8.05 -10.18
C VAL A 77 -20.62 8.22 -8.69
N GLY A 78 -19.85 7.56 -7.83
CA GLY A 78 -20.00 7.55 -6.38
C GLY A 78 -18.93 6.72 -5.69
#